data_AF-A0A1F4V801-F1
#
_entry.id   AF-A0A1F4V801-F1
#
_cell.length_a   1.000
_cell.length_b   1.000
_cell.length_c   1.000
_cell.angle_alpha   90.00
_cell.angle_beta   90.00
_cell.angle_gamma   90.00
#
_symmetry.space_group_name_H-M   'P 1'
#
loop_
_entity.id
_entity.type
_entity.pdbx_description
1 polymer ?
#
loop_
_entity_poly.entity_id
_entity_poly.type
_entity_poly.pdbx_seq_one_letter_code
_entity_poly.pdbx_strand_id
1 'polypeptide(L)' 'MQYLFVCPMPNCGHEVVVEAASDEDAVQKIMMAGAEHAKNVHPNMPVNENEMLEMVKTQMKKL' A
#
# COMPACT_ATOMS: atom_id res chain seq x y z
N MET A 1 15.58 0.38 -5.86
CA MET A 1 15.50 0.07 -4.41
C MET A 1 14.23 -0.71 -4.19
N GLN A 2 14.22 -1.68 -3.27
CA GLN A 2 13.03 -2.49 -3.04
C GLN A 2 12.30 -2.02 -1.79
N TYR A 3 10.98 -2.02 -1.85
CA TYR A 3 10.10 -1.62 -0.75
C TYR A 3 9.02 -2.67 -0.55
N LEU A 4 8.69 -2.93 0.71
CA LEU A 4 7.63 -3.82 1.15
C LEU A 4 6.56 -2.99 1.88
N PHE A 5 5.31 -3.21 1.52
CA PHE A 5 4.16 -2.76 2.28
C PHE A 5 3.30 -3.96 2.64
N VAL A 6 2.86 -4.03 3.90
CA VAL A 6 1.94 -5.05 4.38
C VAL A 6 0.64 -4.36 4.79
N CYS A 7 -0.48 -4.82 4.24
CA CYS A 7 -1.79 -4.28 4.54
C CYS A 7 -2.08 -4.43 6.04
N PRO A 8 -2.34 -3.33 6.78
CA PRO A 8 -2.53 -3.37 8.23
C PRO A 8 -3.92 -3.87 8.66
N MET A 9 -4.81 -4.14 7.70
CA MET A 9 -6.17 -4.60 8.00
C MET A 9 -6.16 -5.96 8.71
N PRO A 10 -6.93 -6.10 9.81
CA PRO A 10 -7.07 -7.38 10.49
C PRO A 10 -7.49 -8.48 9.51
N ASN A 11 -6.76 -9.59 9.50
CA ASN A 11 -6.99 -10.75 8.64
C ASN A 11 -6.83 -10.51 7.13
N CYS A 12 -6.20 -9.40 6.70
CA CYS A 12 -5.85 -9.21 5.29
C CYS A 12 -4.46 -9.79 4.98
N GLY A 13 -3.40 -9.26 5.63
CA GLY A 13 -2.04 -9.76 5.45
C GLY A 13 -1.48 -9.66 4.03
N HIS A 14 -2.13 -8.90 3.15
CA HIS A 14 -1.67 -8.72 1.77
C HIS A 14 -0.37 -7.94 1.72
N GLU A 15 0.61 -8.47 1.00
CA GLU A 15 1.95 -7.89 0.86
C GLU A 15 2.13 -7.35 -0.55
N VAL A 16 2.68 -6.14 -0.64
CA VAL A 16 3.02 -5.46 -1.88
C VAL A 16 4.52 -5.18 -1.87
N VAL A 17 5.25 -5.79 -2.79
CA VAL A 17 6.67 -5.55 -2.99
C VAL A 17 6.86 -4.79 -4.31
N VAL A 18 7.53 -3.64 -4.24
CA VAL A 18 7.79 -2.79 -5.42
C VAL A 18 9.25 -2.42 -5.53
N GLU A 19 9.73 -2.32 -6.77
CA GLU A 19 10.99 -1.65 -7.07
C GLU A 19 10.75 -0.18 -7.41
N ALA A 20 11.45 0.71 -6.72
CA ALA A 20 11.31 2.15 -6.87
C ALA A 20 12.66 2.89 -6.88
N ALA A 21 12.69 4.05 -7.53
CA ALA A 21 13.85 4.93 -7.61
C ALA A 21 13.96 5.90 -6.42
N SER A 22 12.88 6.11 -5.67
CA SER A 22 12.80 6.95 -4.47
C SER A 22 11.66 6.48 -3.56
N ASP A 23 11.60 7.03 -2.33
CA ASP A 23 10.49 6.76 -1.40
C ASP A 23 9.15 7.26 -1.97
N GLU A 24 9.15 8.38 -2.71
CA GLU A 24 7.94 8.92 -3.35
C GLU A 24 7.43 8.02 -4.48
N ASP A 25 8.34 7.50 -5.31
CA ASP A 25 8.01 6.52 -6.36
C ASP A 25 7.49 5.21 -5.76
N ALA A 26 8.05 4.78 -4.62
CA ALA A 26 7.58 3.59 -3.90
C ALA A 26 6.16 3.78 -3.39
N VAL A 27 5.88 4.92 -2.75
CA VAL A 27 4.56 5.28 -2.24
C VAL A 27 3.53 5.26 -3.37
N GLN A 28 3.81 5.87 -4.52
CA GLN A 28 2.89 5.87 -5.66
C GLN A 28 2.57 4.46 -6.16
N LYS A 29 3.60 3.61 -6.33
CA LYS A 29 3.42 2.22 -6.79
C LYS A 29 2.62 1.38 -5.79
N ILE A 30 2.89 1.54 -4.49
CA ILE A 30 2.16 0.82 -3.42
C ILE A 30 0.70 1.32 -3.36
N MET A 31 0.45 2.61 -3.48
CA MET A 31 -0.90 3.19 -3.51
C MET A 31 -1.72 2.63 -4.67
N MET A 32 -1.14 2.53 -5.87
CA MET A 32 -1.83 1.93 -7.02
C MET A 32 -2.19 0.46 -6.77
N ALA A 33 -1.25 -0.35 -6.28
CA ALA A 33 -1.48 -1.76 -5.99
C ALA A 33 -2.50 -1.97 -4.86
N GLY A 34 -2.41 -1.17 -3.79
CA GLY A 34 -3.33 -1.24 -2.67
C GLY A 34 -4.75 -0.80 -3.04
N ALA A 35 -4.92 0.17 -3.94
CA ALA A 35 -6.22 0.64 -4.38
C ALA A 35 -6.94 -0.42 -5.24
N GLU A 36 -6.20 -1.11 -6.11
CA GLU A 36 -6.71 -2.26 -6.86
C GLU A 36 -7.11 -3.40 -5.91
N HIS A 37 -6.25 -3.74 -4.95
CA HIS A 37 -6.57 -4.74 -3.93
C HIS A 37 -7.84 -4.38 -3.14
N ALA A 38 -7.94 -3.14 -2.64
CA ALA A 38 -9.09 -2.69 -1.88
C ALA A 38 -10.39 -2.76 -2.70
N LYS A 39 -10.36 -2.36 -3.98
CA LYS A 39 -11.53 -2.46 -4.87
C LYS A 39 -11.99 -3.91 -5.09
N ASN A 40 -11.05 -4.84 -5.21
CA ASN A 40 -11.34 -6.23 -5.54
C ASN A 40 -11.70 -7.09 -4.31
N VAL A 41 -11.04 -6.85 -3.17
CA VAL A 41 -11.13 -7.69 -1.96
C VAL A 41 -11.96 -7.02 -0.86
N HIS A 42 -12.03 -5.70 -0.85
CA HIS A 42 -12.75 -4.91 0.14
C HIS A 42 -13.75 -3.93 -0.52
N PRO A 43 -14.71 -4.40 -1.34
CA PRO A 43 -15.59 -3.55 -2.14
C PRO A 43 -16.49 -2.61 -1.31
N ASN A 44 -16.71 -2.92 -0.03
CA ASN A 44 -17.50 -2.12 0.90
C ASN A 44 -16.64 -1.24 1.82
N MET A 45 -15.31 -1.24 1.66
CA MET A 45 -14.43 -0.40 2.45
C MET A 45 -14.33 0.99 1.80
N PRO A 46 -14.68 2.06 2.53
CA PRO A 46 -14.40 3.41 2.04
C PRO A 46 -12.89 3.61 2.03
N VAL A 47 -12.30 3.69 0.83
CA VAL A 47 -10.88 4.01 0.68
C VAL A 47 -10.75 5.53 0.61
N ASN A 48 -10.32 6.14 1.71
CA ASN A 48 -9.88 7.53 1.71
C ASN A 48 -8.43 7.59 1.27
N GLU A 49 -8.14 8.27 0.16
CA GLU A 49 -6.80 8.37 -0.41
C GLU A 49 -5.77 8.93 0.59
N ASN A 50 -6.16 9.90 1.43
CA ASN A 50 -5.25 10.47 2.43
C ASN A 50 -4.92 9.48 3.54
N GLU A 51 -5.91 8.74 4.05
CA GLU A 51 -5.67 7.72 5.07
C GLU A 51 -4.82 6.58 4.50
N MET A 52 -5.07 6.21 3.24
CA MET A 52 -4.28 5.21 2.54
C MET A 52 -2.83 5.67 2.34
N LEU A 53 -2.62 6.94 1.97
CA LEU A 53 -1.29 7.53 1.83
C LEU A 53 -0.53 7.53 3.17
N GLU A 54 -1.18 7.93 4.27
CA GLU A 54 -0.57 7.90 5.59
C GLU A 54 -0.23 6.47 6.02
N MET A 55 -1.14 5.51 5.80
CA MET A 55 -0.89 4.10 6.08
C MET A 55 0.32 3.57 5.32
N VAL A 56 0.42 3.86 4.02
CA VAL A 56 1.55 3.44 3.19
C VAL A 56 2.85 4.06 3.70
N LYS A 57 2.87 5.37 3.99
CA LYS A 57 4.07 6.04 4.52
C LYS A 57 4.51 5.50 5.88
N THR A 58 3.58 5.11 6.75
CA THR A 58 3.89 4.58 8.08
C THR A 58 4.35 3.12 8.03
N GLN A 59 3.76 2.30 7.16
CA GLN A 59 3.99 0.84 7.15
C GLN A 59 4.97 0.37 6.07
N MET A 60 5.30 1.20 5.09
CA MET A 60 6.28 0.89 4.06
C MET A 60 7.67 0.70 4.69
N LYS A 61 8.32 -0.41 4.36
CA LYS A 61 9.69 -0.72 4.75
C LYS A 61 10.57 -0.80 3.51
N LYS A 62 11.70 -0.11 3.56
CA LYS A 62 12.76 -0.28 2.58
C LYS A 62 13.51 -1.58 2.89
N LEU A 63 13.69 -2.41 1.86
CA LEU A 63 14.42 -3.69 1.93
C LEU A 63 15.88 -3.51 1.50
#